data_AF-A0A1M7HTS2-F1
#
_entry.id   AF-A0A1M7HTS2-F1
#
_cell.length_a   1.000
_cell.length_b   1.000
_cell.length_c   1.000
_cell.angle_alpha   90.00
_cell.angle_beta   90.00
_cell.angle_gamma   90.00
#
_symmetry.space_group_name_H-M   'P 1'
#
loop_
_entity.id
_entity.type
_entity.pdbx_description
1 polymer ?
#
loop_
_entity_poly.entity_id
_entity_poly.type
_entity_poly.pdbx_seq_one_letter_code
_entity_poly.pdbx_strand_id
1 'polypeptide(L)'
;MTTPIYQIFGSENSFDVDLVFFIQKMPETILEKLSLSKKLSESITSFFPEKELNTNLAVCKNGHLTEVYKGTTDELNNALFYTYDFHKQNQENQITKLLVRDVDLKFLRSMRMILSFASKTEYRVLVKNALKGSLSEKMNVLQKLDLTKIVSFGKGKNNSDIIKSIAFQLGQCIALQEGKELYTKNQIADCFPELQKYIFREKNVNLNDLQKELLYFVKLLKKRSLKMKNTSEYKYEGENDFNYAE
;
A
#
# COMPACT_ATOMS: atom_id res chain seq x y z
N MET A 1 -21.62 13.65 20.12
CA MET A 1 -20.20 13.50 19.73
C MET A 1 -20.00 14.40 18.52
N THR A 2 -18.91 15.17 18.46
CA THR A 2 -18.53 15.90 17.25
C THR A 2 -18.27 14.91 16.11
N THR A 3 -18.74 15.22 14.91
CA THR A 3 -18.47 14.41 13.71
C THR A 3 -16.96 14.30 13.52
N PRO A 4 -16.41 13.09 13.33
CA PRO A 4 -14.97 12.94 13.16
C PRO A 4 -14.50 13.62 11.87
N ILE A 5 -13.27 14.14 11.89
CA ILE A 5 -12.64 14.70 10.70
C ILE A 5 -12.10 13.54 9.85
N TYR A 6 -12.44 13.47 8.56
CA TYR A 6 -12.00 12.44 7.63
C TYR A 6 -11.88 12.95 6.19
N GLN A 7 -11.08 12.24 5.40
CA GLN A 7 -10.89 12.48 3.97
C GLN A 7 -10.95 11.17 3.19
N ILE A 8 -11.67 11.20 2.06
CA ILE A 8 -11.75 10.08 1.11
C ILE A 8 -10.56 10.18 0.16
N PHE A 9 -9.98 9.05 -0.24
CA PHE A 9 -8.80 9.04 -1.11
C PHE A 9 -8.77 7.80 -2.01
N GLY A 10 -7.78 7.74 -2.90
CA GLY A 10 -7.55 6.58 -3.76
C GLY A 10 -8.32 6.63 -5.07
N SER A 11 -8.61 5.46 -5.65
CA SER A 11 -9.17 5.35 -7.00
C SER A 11 -10.67 5.67 -7.06
N GLU A 12 -11.10 6.47 -8.03
CA GLU A 12 -12.51 6.79 -8.32
C GLU A 12 -13.36 5.52 -8.56
N ASN A 13 -12.74 4.50 -9.14
CA ASN A 13 -13.36 3.21 -9.47
C ASN A 13 -13.08 2.12 -8.42
N SER A 14 -12.98 2.49 -7.13
CA SER A 14 -12.92 1.49 -6.06
C SER A 14 -14.28 0.94 -5.64
N PHE A 15 -14.27 -0.34 -5.25
CA PHE A 15 -15.46 -1.04 -4.78
C PHE A 15 -15.81 -0.62 -3.34
N ASP A 16 -14.78 -0.45 -2.52
CA ASP A 16 -14.79 0.13 -1.18
C ASP A 16 -14.57 1.65 -1.20
N VAL A 17 -14.86 2.32 -0.08
CA VAL A 17 -14.46 3.70 0.17
C VAL A 17 -13.23 3.69 1.05
N ASP A 18 -12.10 4.06 0.46
CA ASP A 18 -10.86 4.31 1.20
C ASP A 18 -10.95 5.68 1.87
N LEU A 19 -10.86 5.72 3.20
CA LEU A 19 -10.85 6.98 3.95
C LEU A 19 -9.91 6.96 5.15
N VAL A 20 -9.44 8.14 5.53
CA VAL A 20 -8.57 8.35 6.69
C VAL A 20 -9.28 9.24 7.70
N PHE A 21 -9.35 8.81 8.95
CA PHE A 21 -9.76 9.67 10.06
C PHE A 21 -8.56 10.42 10.62
N PHE A 22 -8.73 11.72 10.84
CA PHE A 22 -7.75 12.57 11.48
C PHE A 22 -8.00 12.64 12.98
N ILE A 23 -7.02 12.17 13.76
CA ILE A 23 -7.08 12.11 15.22
C ILE A 23 -5.97 12.96 15.83
N GLN A 24 -6.19 13.46 17.03
CA GLN A 24 -5.21 14.34 17.71
C GLN A 24 -3.95 13.60 18.13
N LYS A 25 -4.08 12.35 18.57
CA LYS A 25 -2.98 11.50 19.02
C LYS A 25 -3.23 10.06 18.61
N MET A 26 -2.20 9.42 18.08
CA MET A 26 -2.23 8.01 17.74
C MET A 26 -2.28 7.15 19.02
N PRO A 27 -3.21 6.18 19.14
CA PRO A 27 -3.18 5.22 20.25
C PRO A 27 -1.87 4.42 20.28
N GLU A 28 -1.52 3.87 21.42
CA GLU A 28 -0.22 3.19 21.58
C GLU A 28 -0.25 1.79 20.98
N THR A 29 -1.33 1.04 21.22
CA THR A 29 -1.44 -0.36 20.79
C THR A 29 -2.19 -0.54 19.48
N ILE A 30 -1.91 -1.66 18.79
CA ILE A 30 -2.63 -2.05 17.56
C ILE A 30 -4.11 -2.30 17.84
N LEU A 31 -4.44 -2.88 19.01
CA LEU A 31 -5.82 -3.18 19.39
C LEU A 31 -6.63 -1.91 19.61
N GLU A 32 -6.06 -0.90 20.26
CA GLU A 32 -6.72 0.40 20.44
C GLU A 32 -6.92 1.12 19.11
N LYS A 33 -5.93 1.12 18.22
CA LYS A 33 -6.06 1.65 16.86
C LYS A 33 -7.19 0.97 16.11
N LEU A 34 -7.26 -0.36 16.17
CA LEU A 34 -8.33 -1.13 15.54
C LEU A 34 -9.70 -0.79 16.13
N SER A 35 -9.81 -0.72 17.45
CA SER A 35 -11.05 -0.39 18.15
C SER A 35 -11.54 1.01 17.81
N LEU A 36 -10.64 1.99 17.82
CA LEU A 36 -10.95 3.38 17.46
C LEU A 36 -11.38 3.49 15.99
N SER A 37 -10.64 2.86 15.07
CA SER A 37 -10.97 2.84 13.64
C SER A 37 -12.38 2.30 13.40
N LYS A 38 -12.77 1.21 14.09
CA LYS A 38 -14.12 0.63 14.00
C LYS A 38 -15.20 1.57 14.54
N LYS A 39 -14.99 2.11 15.74
CA LYS A 39 -15.91 3.06 16.38
C LYS A 39 -16.15 4.29 15.50
N LEU A 40 -15.11 4.83 14.89
CA LEU A 40 -15.22 5.98 13.99
C LEU A 40 -15.94 5.60 12.69
N SER A 41 -15.65 4.44 12.09
CA SER A 41 -16.39 3.92 10.94
C SER A 41 -17.89 3.84 11.23
N GLU A 42 -18.29 3.22 12.34
CA GLU A 42 -19.69 3.06 12.76
C GLU A 42 -20.42 4.40 12.85
N SER A 43 -19.73 5.48 13.24
CA SER A 43 -20.32 6.81 13.35
C SER A 43 -20.63 7.50 12.02
N ILE A 44 -20.08 6.99 10.91
CA ILE A 44 -20.25 7.58 9.57
C ILE A 44 -20.81 6.60 8.53
N THR A 45 -21.00 5.33 8.87
CA THR A 45 -21.50 4.30 7.93
C THR A 45 -22.82 4.69 7.27
N SER A 46 -23.68 5.45 7.95
CA SER A 46 -24.95 5.94 7.37
C SER A 46 -24.75 6.88 6.18
N PHE A 47 -23.59 7.53 6.04
CA PHE A 47 -23.25 8.35 4.88
C PHE A 47 -22.81 7.50 3.67
N PHE A 48 -22.52 6.22 3.86
CA PHE A 48 -22.05 5.29 2.84
C PHE A 48 -22.85 3.97 2.86
N PRO A 49 -24.18 4.00 2.69
CA PRO A 49 -25.03 2.84 2.90
C PRO A 49 -24.77 1.67 1.94
N GLU A 50 -24.18 1.95 0.77
CA GLU A 50 -23.97 0.98 -0.30
C GLU A 50 -22.51 0.51 -0.45
N LYS A 51 -21.58 1.03 0.36
CA LYS A 51 -20.15 0.72 0.24
C LYS A 51 -19.52 0.34 1.58
N GLU A 52 -18.62 -0.64 1.52
CA GLU A 52 -17.76 -0.98 2.65
C GLU A 52 -16.72 0.12 2.88
N LEU A 53 -16.46 0.46 4.13
CA LEU A 53 -15.47 1.47 4.52
C LEU A 53 -14.12 0.80 4.81
N ASN A 54 -13.11 1.08 3.99
CA ASN A 54 -11.73 0.72 4.30
C ASN A 54 -11.03 1.88 5.00
N THR A 55 -11.04 1.85 6.34
CA THR A 55 -10.62 2.99 7.14
C THR A 55 -9.19 2.88 7.68
N ASN A 56 -8.56 4.04 7.80
CA ASN A 56 -7.26 4.24 8.43
C ASN A 56 -7.32 5.39 9.45
N LEU A 57 -6.29 5.50 10.29
CA LEU A 57 -6.12 6.58 11.25
C LEU A 57 -4.83 7.32 10.93
N ALA A 58 -4.85 8.65 11.06
CA ALA A 58 -3.66 9.46 10.93
C ALA A 58 -3.66 10.67 11.87
N VAL A 59 -2.47 11.13 12.23
CA VAL A 59 -2.26 12.42 12.90
C VAL A 59 -1.74 13.39 11.85
N CYS A 60 -2.42 14.53 11.69
CA CYS A 60 -2.01 15.62 10.80
C CYS A 60 -1.52 16.81 11.62
N LYS A 61 -0.39 17.40 11.23
CA LYS A 61 0.15 18.65 11.77
C LYS A 61 0.70 19.48 10.62
N ASN A 62 0.47 20.78 10.65
CA ASN A 62 1.04 21.74 9.68
C ASN A 62 0.83 21.31 8.21
N GLY A 63 -0.35 20.75 7.90
CA GLY A 63 -0.72 20.37 6.54
C GLY A 63 -0.11 19.07 6.03
N HIS A 64 0.54 18.25 6.88
CA HIS A 64 1.06 16.94 6.51
C HIS A 64 0.85 15.90 7.62
N LEU A 65 0.96 14.61 7.27
CA LEU A 65 0.86 13.52 8.22
C LEU A 65 2.15 13.35 9.04
N THR A 66 1.99 13.13 10.34
CA THR A 66 3.11 12.81 11.25
C THR A 66 3.05 11.41 11.83
N GLU A 67 1.89 10.74 11.79
CA GLU A 67 1.75 9.34 12.18
C GLU A 67 0.59 8.68 11.41
N VAL A 68 0.74 7.40 11.08
CA VAL A 68 -0.31 6.59 10.43
C VAL A 68 -0.49 5.24 11.10
N TYR A 69 -1.72 4.72 11.12
CA TYR A 69 -1.98 3.36 11.61
C TYR A 69 -1.56 2.30 10.57
N LYS A 70 -2.02 2.43 9.32
CA LYS A 70 -1.67 1.53 8.21
C LYS A 70 -0.92 2.28 7.12
N GLY A 71 -0.03 1.57 6.41
CA GLY A 71 0.79 2.17 5.34
C GLY A 71 2.07 2.81 5.84
N THR A 72 2.65 3.70 5.03
CA THR A 72 3.72 4.62 5.41
C THR A 72 3.20 6.05 5.33
N THR A 73 3.76 6.92 6.14
CA THR A 73 3.26 8.28 6.33
C THR A 73 3.38 9.11 5.07
N ASP A 74 4.52 9.04 4.40
CA ASP A 74 4.75 9.68 3.11
C ASP A 74 3.83 9.17 1.99
N GLU A 75 3.56 7.86 1.94
CA GLU A 75 2.66 7.29 0.91
C GLU A 75 1.23 7.75 1.11
N LEU A 76 0.74 7.66 2.35
CA LEU A 76 -0.63 8.04 2.66
C LEU A 76 -0.82 9.55 2.55
N ASN A 77 0.16 10.34 2.98
CA ASN A 77 0.12 11.80 2.86
C ASN A 77 -0.03 12.22 1.40
N ASN A 78 0.87 11.73 0.54
CA ASN A 78 0.84 12.15 -0.86
C ASN A 78 -0.37 11.54 -1.58
N ALA A 79 -0.80 10.32 -1.23
CA ALA A 79 -2.06 9.76 -1.75
C ALA A 79 -3.26 10.66 -1.39
N LEU A 80 -3.38 11.11 -0.14
CA LEU A 80 -4.43 12.03 0.29
C LEU A 80 -4.38 13.34 -0.51
N PHE A 81 -3.18 13.90 -0.70
CA PHE A 81 -2.98 15.13 -1.47
C PHE A 81 -3.42 14.98 -2.93
N TYR A 82 -2.87 14.00 -3.64
CA TYR A 82 -3.09 13.85 -5.09
C TYR A 82 -4.46 13.32 -5.48
N THR A 83 -5.19 12.69 -4.54
CA THR A 83 -6.48 12.05 -4.84
C THR A 83 -7.66 12.73 -4.14
N TYR A 84 -7.45 13.88 -3.50
CA TYR A 84 -8.53 14.60 -2.80
C TYR A 84 -9.69 14.94 -3.74
N ASP A 85 -9.38 15.51 -4.91
CA ASP A 85 -10.37 15.99 -5.89
C ASP A 85 -11.04 14.87 -6.69
N PHE A 86 -10.60 13.62 -6.54
CA PHE A 86 -11.19 12.45 -7.20
C PHE A 86 -12.52 12.04 -6.56
N HIS A 87 -12.82 12.56 -5.37
CA HIS A 87 -13.99 12.19 -4.59
C HIS A 87 -14.77 13.43 -4.18
N LYS A 88 -16.08 13.29 -4.03
CA LYS A 88 -16.88 14.32 -3.38
C LYS A 88 -16.57 14.31 -1.88
N GLN A 89 -15.92 15.36 -1.40
CA GLN A 89 -15.52 15.50 -0.01
C GLN A 89 -16.61 16.20 0.80
N ASN A 90 -16.78 15.77 2.05
CA ASN A 90 -17.68 16.42 3.00
C ASN A 90 -16.94 17.40 3.94
N GLN A 91 -15.62 17.49 3.81
CA GLN A 91 -14.73 18.22 4.71
C GLN A 91 -13.57 18.83 3.92
N GLU A 92 -13.01 19.92 4.44
CA GLU A 92 -11.86 20.60 3.85
C GLU A 92 -10.61 19.72 3.82
N ASN A 93 -9.78 19.92 2.79
CA ASN A 93 -8.54 19.18 2.63
C ASN A 93 -7.59 19.44 3.82
N GLN A 94 -7.21 18.38 4.51
CA GLN A 94 -6.30 18.47 5.66
C GLN A 94 -4.82 18.40 5.24
N ILE A 95 -4.54 17.94 4.02
CA ILE A 95 -3.18 17.73 3.51
C ILE A 95 -2.87 18.77 2.44
N THR A 96 -2.00 19.71 2.80
CA THR A 96 -1.58 20.83 1.94
C THR A 96 -0.09 20.80 1.62
N LYS A 97 0.69 19.90 2.24
CA LYS A 97 2.11 19.70 1.99
C LYS A 97 2.39 18.26 1.58
N LEU A 98 3.29 18.10 0.60
CA LEU A 98 3.81 16.78 0.18
C LEU A 98 5.00 16.39 1.05
N LEU A 99 5.16 15.08 1.26
CA LEU A 99 6.31 14.49 1.92
C LEU A 99 7.25 13.86 0.88
N VAL A 100 8.56 13.86 1.18
CA VAL A 100 9.54 13.20 0.32
C VAL A 100 9.35 11.70 0.43
N ARG A 101 9.30 11.02 -0.71
CA ARG A 101 9.04 9.58 -0.75
C ARG A 101 10.25 8.76 -0.38
N ASP A 102 10.03 7.85 0.58
CA ASP A 102 11.00 6.84 0.95
C ASP A 102 10.86 5.61 0.05
N VAL A 103 11.66 5.64 -1.02
CA VAL A 103 11.68 4.56 -2.02
C VAL A 103 12.20 3.25 -1.42
N ASP A 104 13.16 3.28 -0.49
CA ASP A 104 13.70 2.06 0.12
C ASP A 104 12.65 1.37 1.00
N LEU A 105 11.98 2.14 1.86
CA LEU A 105 10.89 1.65 2.68
C LEU A 105 9.76 1.08 1.82
N LYS A 106 9.42 1.72 0.70
CA LYS A 106 8.41 1.21 -0.24
C LYS A 106 8.81 -0.18 -0.78
N PHE A 107 10.03 -0.33 -1.26
CA PHE A 107 10.52 -1.61 -1.77
C PHE A 107 10.51 -2.73 -0.70
N LEU A 108 10.96 -2.42 0.53
CA LEU A 108 10.96 -3.37 1.64
C LEU A 108 9.56 -3.87 1.97
N ARG A 109 8.59 -2.94 2.05
CA ARG A 109 7.20 -3.25 2.36
C ARG A 109 6.50 -4.02 1.25
N SER A 110 6.71 -3.64 -0.01
CA SER A 110 6.12 -4.32 -1.16
C SER A 110 6.66 -5.75 -1.30
N MET A 111 7.97 -5.96 -1.09
CA MET A 111 8.55 -7.30 -0.99
C MET A 111 7.87 -8.12 0.11
N ARG A 112 7.78 -7.59 1.34
CA ARG A 112 7.14 -8.31 2.45
C ARG A 112 5.70 -8.67 2.12
N MET A 113 4.95 -7.75 1.51
CA MET A 113 3.55 -7.99 1.16
C MET A 113 3.41 -9.07 0.09
N ILE A 114 4.20 -9.03 -0.98
CA ILE A 114 4.19 -10.07 -2.04
C ILE A 114 4.52 -11.44 -1.44
N LEU A 115 5.56 -11.53 -0.60
CA LEU A 115 5.89 -12.76 0.12
C LEU A 115 4.72 -13.20 1.01
N SER A 116 4.06 -12.29 1.72
CA SER A 116 2.94 -12.64 2.60
C SER A 116 1.79 -13.31 1.83
N PHE A 117 1.51 -12.88 0.60
CA PHE A 117 0.53 -13.54 -0.27
C PHE A 117 0.97 -14.96 -0.66
N ALA A 118 2.24 -15.13 -1.02
CA ALA A 118 2.80 -16.43 -1.36
C ALA A 118 2.86 -17.40 -0.15
N SER A 119 2.69 -16.94 1.09
CA SER A 119 2.77 -17.77 2.30
C SER A 119 1.64 -18.81 2.45
N LYS A 120 0.61 -18.72 1.59
CA LYS A 120 -0.54 -19.63 1.55
C LYS A 120 -0.55 -20.54 0.31
N THR A 121 0.54 -20.56 -0.44
CA THR A 121 0.72 -21.30 -1.70
C THR A 121 1.61 -22.54 -1.50
N GLU A 122 1.95 -23.20 -2.58
CA GLU A 122 2.95 -24.27 -2.67
C GLU A 122 4.32 -23.83 -2.13
N TYR A 123 4.61 -22.53 -2.14
CA TYR A 123 5.85 -21.94 -1.64
C TYR A 123 5.85 -21.67 -0.11
N ARG A 124 4.78 -22.04 0.61
CA ARG A 124 4.55 -21.67 2.02
C ARG A 124 5.76 -21.86 2.95
N VAL A 125 6.40 -23.02 2.92
CA VAL A 125 7.52 -23.34 3.84
C VAL A 125 8.68 -22.38 3.59
N LEU A 126 9.09 -22.28 2.33
CA LEU A 126 10.19 -21.43 1.88
C LEU A 126 9.91 -19.94 2.15
N VAL A 127 8.69 -19.48 1.87
CA VAL A 127 8.27 -18.09 2.11
C VAL A 127 8.21 -17.74 3.60
N LYS A 128 7.67 -18.62 4.45
CA LYS A 128 7.59 -18.36 5.89
C LYS A 128 8.96 -18.24 6.54
N ASN A 129 9.93 -19.02 6.08
CA ASN A 129 11.31 -18.92 6.55
C ASN A 129 11.92 -17.58 6.10
N ALA A 130 11.77 -17.22 4.83
CA ALA A 130 12.31 -15.95 4.31
C ALA A 130 11.70 -14.71 4.98
N LEU A 131 10.40 -14.72 5.31
CA LEU A 131 9.76 -13.61 6.02
C LEU A 131 10.43 -13.30 7.38
N LYS A 132 11.06 -14.29 8.02
CA LYS A 132 11.82 -14.14 9.27
C LYS A 132 13.31 -13.85 9.05
N GLY A 133 13.81 -14.03 7.83
CA GLY A 133 15.22 -13.90 7.48
C GLY A 133 15.64 -12.47 7.11
N SER A 134 16.84 -12.34 6.58
CA SER A 134 17.46 -11.14 6.02
C SER A 134 16.80 -10.67 4.70
N LEU A 135 17.15 -9.46 4.25
CA LEU A 135 16.75 -8.95 2.93
C LEU A 135 17.22 -9.88 1.80
N SER A 136 18.45 -10.40 1.90
CA SER A 136 19.02 -11.33 0.91
C SER A 136 18.19 -12.62 0.79
N GLU A 137 17.81 -13.22 1.92
CA GLU A 137 16.97 -14.42 1.93
C GLU A 137 15.58 -14.15 1.32
N LYS A 138 14.99 -13.00 1.62
CA LYS A 138 13.72 -12.56 1.02
C LYS A 138 13.83 -12.38 -0.49
N MET A 139 14.88 -11.72 -0.99
CA MET A 139 15.14 -11.56 -2.42
C MET A 139 15.36 -12.90 -3.14
N ASN A 140 16.11 -13.81 -2.52
CA ASN A 140 16.38 -15.14 -3.07
C ASN A 140 15.09 -15.95 -3.20
N VAL A 141 14.18 -15.84 -2.23
CA VAL A 141 12.87 -16.46 -2.33
C VAL A 141 12.00 -15.82 -3.40
N LEU A 142 11.91 -14.49 -3.45
CA LEU A 142 11.15 -13.79 -4.50
C LEU A 142 11.61 -14.21 -5.90
N GLN A 143 12.91 -14.36 -6.11
CA GLN A 143 13.47 -14.79 -7.41
C GLN A 143 13.05 -16.22 -7.80
N LYS A 144 12.78 -17.09 -6.81
CA LYS A 144 12.36 -18.48 -7.03
C LYS A 144 10.84 -18.62 -7.17
N LEU A 145 10.07 -17.58 -6.85
CA LEU A 145 8.63 -17.62 -7.04
C LEU A 145 8.31 -17.65 -8.52
N ASP A 146 7.44 -18.59 -8.90
CA ASP A 146 6.85 -18.68 -10.22
C ASP A 146 5.34 -18.49 -10.07
N LEU A 147 4.88 -17.26 -10.29
CA LEU A 147 3.47 -16.89 -10.16
C LEU A 147 2.59 -17.70 -11.11
N THR A 148 3.13 -18.13 -12.26
CA THR A 148 2.39 -18.89 -13.28
C THR A 148 2.01 -20.31 -12.81
N LYS A 149 2.68 -20.82 -11.78
CA LYS A 149 2.47 -22.16 -11.22
C LYS A 149 1.64 -22.17 -9.94
N ILE A 150 1.28 -20.99 -9.41
CA ILE A 150 0.45 -20.91 -8.19
C ILE A 150 -0.99 -21.26 -8.56
N VAL A 151 -1.50 -22.35 -7.98
CA VAL A 151 -2.89 -22.79 -8.22
C VAL A 151 -3.88 -21.96 -7.41
N SER A 152 -3.52 -21.63 -6.16
CA SER A 152 -4.38 -20.88 -5.24
C SER A 152 -3.57 -20.13 -4.20
N PHE A 153 -4.03 -18.94 -3.83
CA PHE A 153 -3.50 -18.17 -2.70
C PHE A 153 -4.20 -18.47 -1.36
N GLY A 154 -4.90 -19.61 -1.29
CA GLY A 154 -5.54 -20.13 -0.07
C GLY A 154 -6.98 -19.65 0.15
N LYS A 155 -7.62 -20.14 1.22
CA LYS A 155 -9.02 -19.81 1.57
C LYS A 155 -9.13 -18.38 2.12
N GLY A 156 -10.11 -17.61 1.63
CA GLY A 156 -10.57 -16.36 2.23
C GLY A 156 -10.34 -15.05 1.44
N LYS A 157 -9.53 -15.04 0.38
CA LYS A 157 -9.43 -13.92 -0.57
C LYS A 157 -9.60 -14.44 -1.99
N ASN A 158 -10.30 -13.70 -2.84
CA ASN A 158 -10.39 -14.03 -4.26
C ASN A 158 -8.97 -13.95 -4.85
N ASN A 159 -8.52 -14.99 -5.56
CA ASN A 159 -7.18 -15.01 -6.18
C ASN A 159 -6.95 -13.75 -7.03
N SER A 160 -7.99 -13.25 -7.71
CA SER A 160 -7.93 -12.03 -8.52
C SER A 160 -7.61 -10.77 -7.68
N ASP A 161 -8.06 -10.67 -6.42
CA ASP A 161 -7.72 -9.55 -5.53
C ASP A 161 -6.24 -9.56 -5.13
N ILE A 162 -5.68 -10.75 -4.91
CA ILE A 162 -4.27 -10.92 -4.58
C ILE A 162 -3.41 -10.61 -5.80
N ILE A 163 -3.77 -11.15 -6.96
CA ILE A 163 -3.11 -10.86 -8.25
C ILE A 163 -3.12 -9.35 -8.53
N LYS A 164 -4.28 -8.69 -8.41
CA LYS A 164 -4.42 -7.24 -8.49
C LYS A 164 -3.51 -6.51 -7.51
N SER A 165 -3.42 -7.01 -6.27
CA SER A 165 -2.61 -6.37 -5.23
C SER A 165 -1.11 -6.51 -5.51
N ILE A 166 -0.66 -7.65 -6.03
CA ILE A 166 0.72 -7.85 -6.49
C ILE A 166 1.02 -6.90 -7.66
N ALA A 167 0.17 -6.87 -8.69
CA ALA A 167 0.34 -5.99 -9.85
C ALA A 167 0.43 -4.51 -9.45
N PHE A 168 -0.47 -4.06 -8.56
CA PHE A 168 -0.47 -2.69 -8.07
C PHE A 168 0.81 -2.34 -7.32
N GLN A 169 1.32 -3.23 -6.45
CA GLN A 169 2.59 -2.98 -5.74
C GLN A 169 3.79 -2.94 -6.68
N LEU A 170 3.84 -3.85 -7.66
CA LEU A 170 4.93 -3.87 -8.63
C LEU A 170 4.95 -2.57 -9.43
N GLY A 171 3.81 -2.18 -10.02
CA GLY A 171 3.69 -0.94 -10.77
C GLY A 171 4.06 0.30 -9.94
N GLN A 172 3.58 0.39 -8.69
CA GLN A 172 3.93 1.50 -7.80
C GLN A 172 5.44 1.56 -7.51
N CYS A 173 6.06 0.43 -7.16
CA CYS A 173 7.50 0.40 -6.85
C CYS A 173 8.36 0.73 -8.06
N ILE A 174 8.02 0.16 -9.22
CA ILE A 174 8.77 0.36 -10.45
C ILE A 174 8.65 1.82 -10.91
N ALA A 175 7.45 2.40 -10.87
CA ALA A 175 7.26 3.81 -11.20
C ALA A 175 8.00 4.74 -10.22
N LEU A 176 7.93 4.44 -8.91
CA LEU A 176 8.57 5.25 -7.88
C LEU A 176 10.10 5.24 -8.02
N GLN A 177 10.69 4.13 -8.46
CA GLN A 177 12.11 4.04 -8.78
C GLN A 177 12.55 5.07 -9.85
N GLU A 178 11.63 5.44 -10.74
CA GLU A 178 11.81 6.44 -11.80
C GLU A 178 11.26 7.83 -11.40
N GLY A 179 10.97 8.05 -10.11
CA GLY A 179 10.47 9.31 -9.59
C GLY A 179 8.98 9.59 -9.86
N LYS A 180 8.21 8.58 -10.29
CA LYS A 180 6.77 8.72 -10.57
C LYS A 180 5.92 8.11 -9.46
N GLU A 181 4.97 8.89 -8.97
CA GLU A 181 4.01 8.42 -7.96
C GLU A 181 2.68 8.06 -8.60
N LEU A 182 2.22 6.82 -8.36
CA LEU A 182 0.96 6.29 -8.90
C LEU A 182 0.10 5.80 -7.74
N TYR A 183 -1.10 6.36 -7.57
CA TYR A 183 -2.01 6.06 -6.47
C TYR A 183 -3.33 5.44 -6.92
N THR A 184 -3.64 5.49 -8.21
CA THR A 184 -4.88 4.93 -8.75
C THR A 184 -4.67 3.74 -9.67
N LYS A 185 -5.72 2.92 -9.80
CA LYS A 185 -5.75 1.80 -10.75
C LYS A 185 -5.52 2.27 -12.19
N ASN A 186 -6.15 3.38 -12.56
CA ASN A 186 -6.01 3.95 -13.90
C ASN A 186 -4.56 4.39 -14.16
N GLN A 187 -3.94 5.11 -13.20
CA GLN A 187 -2.54 5.51 -13.30
C GLN A 187 -1.58 4.33 -13.51
N ILE A 188 -1.81 3.20 -12.82
CA ILE A 188 -1.01 2.00 -13.02
C ILE A 188 -1.27 1.39 -14.40
N ALA A 189 -2.53 1.27 -14.83
CA ALA A 189 -2.88 0.70 -16.13
C ALA A 189 -2.34 1.55 -17.29
N ASP A 190 -2.36 2.88 -17.16
CA ASP A 190 -1.86 3.81 -18.18
C ASP A 190 -0.33 3.76 -18.27
N CYS A 191 0.36 3.64 -17.12
CA CYS A 191 1.82 3.58 -17.07
C CYS A 191 2.37 2.18 -17.42
N PHE A 192 1.60 1.12 -17.16
CA PHE A 192 1.96 -0.28 -17.38
C PHE A 192 0.79 -1.04 -18.03
N PRO A 193 0.56 -0.86 -19.35
CA PRO A 193 -0.56 -1.47 -20.05
C PRO A 193 -0.65 -2.99 -19.89
N GLU A 194 0.49 -3.68 -19.80
CA GLU A 194 0.55 -5.12 -19.56
C GLU A 194 -0.01 -5.56 -18.20
N LEU A 195 -0.04 -4.66 -17.21
CA LEU A 195 -0.60 -4.91 -15.88
C LEU A 195 -2.12 -4.65 -15.81
N GLN A 196 -2.69 -3.99 -16.81
CA GLN A 196 -4.10 -3.56 -16.84
C GLN A 196 -5.07 -4.72 -16.52
N LYS A 197 -4.89 -5.86 -17.19
CA LYS A 197 -5.74 -7.05 -17.01
C LYS A 197 -5.76 -7.58 -15.57
N TYR A 198 -4.67 -7.40 -14.83
CA TYR A 198 -4.58 -7.78 -13.42
C TYR A 198 -5.21 -6.72 -12.52
N ILE A 199 -4.98 -5.44 -12.81
CA ILE A 199 -5.54 -4.30 -12.08
C ILE A 199 -7.08 -4.32 -12.12
N PHE A 200 -7.66 -4.65 -13.27
CA PHE A 200 -9.12 -4.71 -13.45
C PHE A 200 -9.71 -6.11 -13.23
N ARG A 201 -8.90 -7.08 -12.80
CA ARG A 201 -9.33 -8.44 -12.44
C ARG A 201 -10.06 -9.16 -13.59
N GLU A 202 -9.53 -9.04 -14.80
CA GLU A 202 -10.05 -9.78 -15.95
C GLU A 202 -10.01 -11.29 -15.68
N LYS A 203 -10.98 -12.02 -16.25
CA LYS A 203 -11.10 -13.47 -16.08
C LYS A 203 -10.09 -14.20 -16.98
N ASN A 204 -9.64 -15.37 -16.53
CA ASN A 204 -8.78 -16.29 -17.31
C ASN A 204 -7.46 -15.67 -17.81
N VAL A 205 -6.91 -14.70 -17.07
CA VAL A 205 -5.62 -14.09 -17.39
C VAL A 205 -4.47 -15.06 -17.11
N ASN A 206 -3.50 -15.13 -18.03
CA ASN A 206 -2.21 -15.75 -17.73
C ASN A 206 -1.34 -14.79 -16.90
N LEU A 207 -0.42 -15.32 -16.10
CA LEU A 207 0.41 -14.53 -15.17
C LEU A 207 1.82 -14.24 -15.72
N ASN A 208 2.04 -14.39 -17.04
CA ASN A 208 3.37 -14.24 -17.63
C ASN A 208 3.92 -12.82 -17.49
N ASP A 209 3.10 -11.81 -17.80
CA ASP A 209 3.52 -10.40 -17.68
C ASP A 209 3.72 -10.02 -16.20
N LEU A 210 2.86 -10.52 -15.31
CA LEU A 210 3.04 -10.31 -13.88
C LEU A 210 4.33 -10.95 -13.35
N GLN A 211 4.66 -12.14 -13.83
CA GLN A 211 5.92 -12.83 -13.50
C GLN A 211 7.13 -12.03 -14.00
N LYS A 212 7.05 -11.48 -15.23
CA LYS A 212 8.09 -10.61 -15.78
C LYS A 212 8.31 -9.37 -14.91
N GLU A 213 7.25 -8.70 -14.49
CA GLU A 213 7.34 -7.52 -13.61
C GLU A 213 7.85 -7.87 -12.22
N LEU A 214 7.50 -9.04 -11.68
CA LEU A 214 8.07 -9.54 -10.41
C LEU A 214 9.60 -9.70 -10.52
N LEU A 215 10.09 -10.32 -11.60
CA LEU A 215 11.53 -10.52 -11.81
C LEU A 215 12.25 -9.18 -12.02
N TYR A 216 11.61 -8.24 -12.72
CA TYR A 216 12.15 -6.89 -12.89
C TYR A 216 12.23 -6.13 -11.56
N PHE A 217 11.17 -6.19 -10.75
CA PHE A 217 11.17 -5.65 -9.39
C PHE A 217 12.32 -6.24 -8.54
N VAL A 218 12.55 -7.56 -8.60
CA VAL A 218 13.67 -8.20 -7.88
C VAL A 218 15.02 -7.69 -8.36
N LYS A 219 15.20 -7.47 -9.68
CA LYS A 219 16.42 -6.86 -10.24
C LYS A 219 16.65 -5.46 -9.69
N LEU A 220 15.61 -4.63 -9.65
CA LEU A 220 15.68 -3.28 -9.08
C LEU A 220 16.02 -3.33 -7.59
N LEU A 221 15.34 -4.18 -6.82
CA LEU A 221 15.58 -4.37 -5.40
C LEU A 221 17.04 -4.76 -5.10
N LYS A 222 17.61 -5.69 -5.88
CA LYS A 222 19.04 -6.07 -5.75
C LYS A 222 19.99 -4.89 -6.00
N LYS A 223 19.70 -4.05 -6.99
CA LYS A 223 20.51 -2.85 -7.27
C LYS A 223 20.39 -1.84 -6.13
N ARG A 224 19.17 -1.63 -5.62
CA ARG A 224 18.90 -0.72 -4.51
C ARG A 224 19.54 -1.20 -3.21
N SER A 225 19.48 -2.49 -2.91
CA SER A 225 19.97 -3.06 -1.65
C SER A 225 21.47 -2.82 -1.40
N LEU A 226 22.24 -2.54 -2.45
CA LEU A 226 23.65 -2.17 -2.34
C LEU A 226 23.88 -0.77 -1.76
N LYS A 227 22.84 0.07 -1.76
CA LYS A 227 22.88 1.48 -1.32
C LYS A 227 21.91 1.78 -0.18
N MET A 228 21.09 0.81 0.20
CA MET A 228 20.12 0.94 1.29
C MET A 228 20.84 1.16 2.62
N LYS A 229 20.49 2.23 3.33
CA LYS A 229 20.93 2.45 4.73
C LYS A 229 20.31 1.38 5.65
N ASN A 230 19.03 1.08 5.43
CA ASN A 230 18.24 0.15 6.22
C ASN A 230 17.77 -1.02 5.37
N THR A 231 18.00 -2.25 5.84
CA THR A 231 17.60 -3.49 5.12
C THR A 231 16.37 -4.18 5.74
N SER A 232 15.76 -3.54 6.74
CA SER A 232 14.56 -3.98 7.45
C SER A 232 13.54 -2.86 7.48
N GLU A 233 12.25 -3.15 7.60
CA GLU A 233 11.22 -2.10 7.70
C GLU A 233 11.43 -1.21 8.93
N TYR A 234 11.24 0.09 8.75
CA TYR A 234 11.34 1.12 9.79
C TYR A 234 10.14 2.07 9.71
N LYS A 235 10.05 2.96 10.70
CA LYS A 235 9.07 4.06 10.69
C LYS A 235 9.64 5.23 9.89
N TYR A 236 8.82 5.80 9.00
CA TYR A 236 9.22 6.93 8.17
C TYR A 236 9.73 8.11 9.03
N GLU A 237 9.01 8.39 10.11
CA GLU A 237 9.30 9.43 11.10
C GLU A 237 10.65 9.24 11.82
N GLY A 238 11.17 8.02 11.86
CA GLY A 238 12.42 7.72 12.55
C GLY A 238 13.67 8.02 11.71
N GLU A 239 13.51 8.15 10.39
CA GLU A 239 14.60 8.32 9.43
C GLU A 239 14.49 9.62 8.63
N ASN A 240 13.32 10.26 8.64
CA ASN A 240 13.05 11.48 7.90
C ASN A 240 12.59 12.56 8.89
N ASP A 241 13.29 13.69 8.89
CA ASP A 241 12.91 14.88 9.67
C ASP A 241 11.75 15.60 8.96
N PHE A 242 10.80 16.15 9.71
CA PHE A 242 9.67 16.94 9.18
C PHE A 242 9.98 18.43 9.09
N ASN A 243 11.14 18.87 9.57
CA ASN A 243 11.51 20.29 9.66
C ASN A 243 11.68 21.01 8.31
N TYR A 244 11.64 20.30 7.17
CA TYR A 244 11.60 20.94 5.84
C TYR A 244 10.19 21.41 5.44
N ALA A 245 9.17 21.06 6.22
CA ALA A 245 7.77 21.36 5.96
C ALA A 245 7.19 22.38 6.96
N GLU A 246 8.01 23.30 7.48
CA GLU A 246 7.55 24.52 8.19
C GLU A 246 7.22 25.64 7.20
#